data_AF-A0A844X0D7-F1
#
_entry.id   AF-A0A844X0D7-F1
#
_cell.length_a   1.000
_cell.length_b   1.000
_cell.length_c   1.000
_cell.angle_alpha   90.00
_cell.angle_beta   90.00
_cell.angle_gamma   90.00
#
_symmetry.space_group_name_H-M   'P 1'
#
loop_
_entity.id
_entity.type
_entity.pdbx_description
1 polymer ?
#
loop_
_entity_poly.entity_id
_entity_poly.type
_entity_poly.pdbx_seq_one_letter_code
_entity_poly.pdbx_strand_id
1 'polypeptide(L)'
;MGLTSCQLGEALEKAGVFRPENTAAHHIVAEGAKNAEPARKILEKYGIDINGAMNGVFLPTNKNTSNLPGIMHNGRHPNAYIDAVNDRLKMADKIGTKEAIEAELKNIANILSNADRNANWKTILKKT
;
A
#
# COMPACT_ATOMS: atom_id res chain seq x y z
N MET A 1 -13.49 8.00 5.74
CA MET A 1 -12.04 7.69 5.77
C MET A 1 -11.54 8.06 7.15
N GLY A 2 -10.70 7.23 7.77
CA GLY A 2 -10.11 7.55 9.08
C GLY A 2 -9.10 8.69 8.96
N LEU A 3 -8.78 9.34 10.08
CA LEU A 3 -7.78 10.41 10.17
C LEU A 3 -6.45 10.04 9.47
N THR A 4 -6.07 8.78 9.52
CA THR A 4 -4.77 8.28 9.07
C THR A 4 -4.71 8.09 7.55
N SER A 5 -5.82 7.69 6.91
CA SER A 5 -5.91 7.70 5.44
C SER A 5 -5.90 9.12 4.87
N CYS A 6 -6.42 10.11 5.60
CA CYS A 6 -6.30 11.52 5.19
C CYS A 6 -4.86 11.99 5.26
N GLN A 7 -4.16 11.71 6.37
CA GLN A 7 -2.73 12.01 6.53
C GLN A 7 -1.87 11.38 5.42
N LEU A 8 -2.12 10.10 5.10
CA LEU A 8 -1.45 9.42 4.01
C LEU A 8 -1.69 10.10 2.65
N GLY A 9 -2.95 10.49 2.38
CA GLY A 9 -3.29 11.19 1.15
C GLY A 9 -2.54 12.52 1.01
N GLU A 10 -2.48 13.32 2.08
CA GLU A 10 -1.70 14.56 2.10
C GLU A 10 -0.20 14.30 1.91
N ALA A 11 0.34 13.24 2.52
CA ALA A 11 1.74 12.87 2.37
C ALA A 11 2.08 12.49 0.92
N LEU A 12 1.21 11.72 0.25
CA LEU A 12 1.34 11.37 -1.17
C LEU A 12 1.36 12.62 -2.06
N GLU A 13 0.44 13.56 -1.84
CA GLU A 13 0.36 14.81 -2.61
C GLU A 13 1.59 15.69 -2.38
N LYS A 14 2.06 15.83 -1.13
CA LYS A 14 3.30 16.55 -0.81
C LYS A 14 4.53 15.92 -1.46
N ALA A 15 4.53 14.60 -1.66
CA ALA A 15 5.56 13.87 -2.38
C ALA A 15 5.42 13.97 -3.91
N GLY A 16 4.46 14.76 -4.43
CA GLY A 16 4.25 14.97 -5.86
C GLY A 16 3.42 13.88 -6.54
N VAL A 17 2.79 12.97 -5.80
CA VAL A 17 1.88 11.97 -6.36
C VAL A 17 0.54 12.65 -6.66
N PHE A 18 0.19 12.73 -7.94
CA PHE A 18 -1.11 13.24 -8.37
C PHE A 18 -2.24 12.35 -7.83
N ARG A 19 -3.28 12.97 -7.24
CA ARG A 19 -4.51 12.31 -6.82
C ARG A 19 -5.57 12.42 -7.92
N PRO A 20 -5.89 11.33 -8.65
CA PRO A 20 -6.98 11.35 -9.61
C PRO A 20 -8.35 11.48 -8.95
N GLU A 21 -9.33 11.98 -9.70
CA GLU A 21 -10.71 12.05 -9.22
C GLU A 21 -11.26 10.67 -8.82
N ASN A 22 -12.11 10.67 -7.78
CA ASN A 22 -12.74 9.47 -7.25
C ASN A 22 -11.76 8.38 -6.80
N THR A 23 -10.57 8.76 -6.35
CA THR A 23 -9.60 7.85 -5.70
C THR A 23 -9.52 8.06 -4.18
N ALA A 24 -8.98 7.08 -3.49
CA ALA A 24 -8.73 7.08 -2.05
C ALA A 24 -7.29 6.64 -1.76
N ALA A 25 -6.66 7.26 -0.77
CA ALA A 25 -5.36 6.78 -0.29
C ALA A 25 -5.54 5.41 0.39
N HIS A 26 -4.68 4.46 0.02
CA HIS A 26 -4.64 3.12 0.57
C HIS A 26 -3.25 2.86 1.16
N HIS A 27 -3.20 2.49 2.44
CA HIS A 27 -1.96 2.03 3.07
C HIS A 27 -1.55 0.67 2.52
N ILE A 28 -0.27 0.49 2.22
CA ILE A 28 0.30 -0.81 1.83
C ILE A 28 0.43 -1.69 3.07
N VAL A 29 1.14 -1.21 4.10
CA VAL A 29 1.20 -1.81 5.43
C VAL A 29 0.04 -1.28 6.26
N ALA A 30 -0.83 -2.19 6.72
CA ALA A 30 -1.98 -1.84 7.54
C ALA A 30 -1.55 -1.30 8.91
N GLU A 31 -2.06 -0.13 9.28
CA GLU A 31 -1.75 0.52 10.55
C GLU A 31 -2.33 -0.23 11.76
N GLY A 32 -3.64 -0.52 11.75
CA GLY A 32 -4.35 -1.06 12.91
C GLY A 32 -4.45 -2.59 12.99
N ALA A 33 -4.09 -3.31 11.92
CA ALA A 33 -4.23 -4.77 11.91
C ALA A 33 -3.15 -5.43 12.78
N LYS A 34 -3.55 -6.25 13.76
CA LYS A 34 -2.62 -6.91 14.70
C LYS A 34 -1.57 -7.76 13.98
N ASN A 35 -1.95 -8.48 12.92
CA ASN A 35 -1.04 -9.31 12.14
C ASN A 35 -0.12 -8.53 11.18
N ALA A 36 -0.31 -7.23 10.99
CA ALA A 36 0.61 -6.38 10.21
C ALA A 36 1.77 -5.83 11.06
N GLU A 37 1.85 -6.20 12.34
CA GLU A 37 2.91 -5.78 13.27
C GLU A 37 4.34 -6.07 12.77
N PRO A 38 4.64 -7.24 12.15
CA PRO A 38 5.97 -7.49 11.60
C PRO A 38 6.39 -6.48 10.52
N ALA A 39 5.49 -6.15 9.60
CA ALA A 39 5.74 -5.12 8.58
C ALA A 39 5.93 -3.72 9.20
N ARG A 40 5.12 -3.35 10.20
CA ARG A 40 5.26 -2.06 10.89
C ARG A 40 6.62 -1.92 11.59
N LYS A 41 7.11 -2.97 12.26
CA LYS A 41 8.45 -3.00 12.84
C LYS A 41 9.55 -2.79 11.81
N ILE A 42 9.39 -3.34 10.60
CA ILE A 42 10.35 -3.13 9.51
C ILE A 42 10.32 -1.68 9.04
N LEU A 43 9.13 -1.07 8.88
CA LEU A 43 9.03 0.35 8.55
C LEU A 43 9.72 1.22 9.60
N GLU A 44 9.45 0.98 10.89
CA GLU A 44 10.06 1.69 12.01
C GLU A 44 11.60 1.53 12.02
N LYS A 45 12.11 0.30 11.84
CA LYS A 45 13.54 0.00 11.77
C LYS A 45 14.29 0.87 10.74
N TYR A 46 13.65 1.19 9.61
CA TYR A 46 14.24 2.00 8.54
C TYR A 46 13.74 3.45 8.51
N GLY A 47 13.01 3.89 9.54
CA GLY A 47 12.49 5.26 9.62
C GLY A 47 11.54 5.61 8.47
N ILE A 48 10.67 4.67 8.08
CA ILE A 48 9.60 4.89 7.11
C ILE A 48 8.31 5.14 7.91
N ASP A 49 7.73 6.32 7.73
CA ASP A 49 6.49 6.70 8.40
C ASP A 49 5.32 5.83 7.89
N ILE A 50 4.54 5.26 8.82
CA ILE A 50 3.34 4.48 8.52
C ILE A 50 2.31 5.29 7.72
N ASN A 51 2.24 6.60 7.94
CA ASN A 51 1.38 7.54 7.20
C ASN A 51 2.15 8.30 6.11
N GLY A 52 3.42 7.93 5.86
CA GLY A 52 4.25 8.53 4.83
C GLY A 52 3.93 8.03 3.43
N ALA A 53 4.30 8.82 2.42
CA ALA A 53 4.03 8.53 1.01
C ALA A 53 4.54 7.16 0.54
N MET A 54 5.66 6.66 1.08
CA MET A 54 6.19 5.34 0.71
C MET A 54 5.27 4.18 1.08
N ASN A 55 4.42 4.34 2.10
CA ASN A 55 3.48 3.33 2.50
C ASN A 55 2.09 3.49 1.82
N GLY A 56 1.99 4.27 0.75
CA GLY A 56 0.70 4.65 0.17
C GLY A 56 0.59 4.52 -1.34
N VAL A 57 -0.66 4.39 -1.78
CA VAL A 57 -1.06 4.49 -3.19
C VAL A 57 -2.48 5.03 -3.29
N PHE A 58 -2.78 5.84 -4.31
CA PHE A 58 -4.16 6.22 -4.62
C PHE A 58 -4.83 5.12 -5.43
N LEU A 59 -5.93 4.58 -4.91
CA LEU A 59 -6.71 3.54 -5.57
C LEU A 59 -8.12 4.03 -5.88
N PRO A 60 -8.70 3.59 -7.00
CA PRO A 60 -10.01 4.02 -7.41
C PRO A 60 -11.10 3.53 -6.47
N THR A 61 -12.06 4.40 -6.17
CA THR A 61 -13.25 4.08 -5.38
C THR A 61 -14.35 3.49 -6.26
N ASN A 62 -15.45 3.04 -5.63
CA ASN A 62 -16.66 2.61 -6.33
C ASN A 62 -17.34 3.73 -7.14
N LYS A 63 -16.97 5.00 -6.94
CA LYS A 63 -17.46 6.14 -7.73
C LYS A 63 -16.61 6.43 -8.97
N ASN A 64 -15.45 5.79 -9.10
CA ASN A 64 -14.57 6.00 -10.24
C ASN A 64 -15.06 5.18 -11.44
N THR A 65 -15.67 5.85 -12.40
CA THR A 65 -16.21 5.27 -13.65
C THR A 65 -15.28 5.44 -14.86
N SER A 66 -14.07 5.98 -14.65
CA SER A 66 -13.09 6.19 -15.72
C SER A 66 -12.24 4.94 -15.97
N ASN A 67 -11.46 4.97 -17.05
CA ASN A 67 -10.50 3.92 -17.40
C ASN A 67 -9.20 3.99 -16.57
N LEU A 68 -9.23 4.60 -15.39
CA LEU A 68 -8.07 4.65 -14.50
C LEU A 68 -7.68 3.21 -14.10
N PRO A 69 -6.42 2.77 -14.28
CA PRO A 69 -6.01 1.45 -13.84
C PRO A 69 -6.00 1.35 -12.31
N GLY A 70 -5.92 0.12 -11.81
CA GLY A 70 -5.76 -0.17 -10.39
C GLY A 70 -6.96 -0.89 -9.79
N ILE A 71 -6.64 -1.76 -8.83
CA ILE A 71 -7.64 -2.54 -8.09
C ILE A 71 -8.58 -1.61 -7.32
N MET A 72 -9.88 -1.96 -7.28
CA MET A 72 -10.85 -1.16 -6.53
C MET A 72 -10.49 -1.11 -5.04
N HIS A 73 -10.52 0.10 -4.48
CA HIS A 73 -10.26 0.33 -3.06
C HIS A 73 -11.28 -0.40 -2.18
N ASN A 74 -10.81 -1.37 -1.40
CA ASN A 74 -11.64 -2.22 -0.54
C ASN A 74 -11.82 -1.66 0.89
N GLY A 75 -11.10 -0.60 1.26
CA GLY A 75 -11.14 0.02 2.59
C GLY A 75 -10.71 -0.88 3.76
N ARG A 76 -10.37 -2.14 3.49
CA ARG A 76 -9.92 -3.15 4.46
C ARG A 76 -8.77 -3.95 3.85
N HIS A 77 -7.90 -4.46 4.71
CA HIS A 77 -6.81 -5.37 4.35
C HIS A 77 -7.20 -6.81 4.70
N PRO A 78 -7.46 -7.70 3.73
CA PRO A 78 -7.65 -9.12 4.01
C PRO A 78 -6.38 -9.76 4.61
N ASN A 79 -6.52 -10.76 5.47
CA ASN A 79 -5.36 -11.42 6.09
C ASN A 79 -4.32 -11.90 5.07
N ALA A 80 -4.77 -12.55 3.98
CA ALA A 80 -3.86 -13.01 2.92
C ALA A 80 -3.05 -11.89 2.26
N TYR A 81 -3.60 -10.68 2.19
CA TYR A 81 -2.85 -9.51 1.70
C TYR A 81 -1.81 -9.06 2.73
N ILE A 82 -2.21 -8.96 4.00
CA ILE A 82 -1.31 -8.59 5.11
C ILE A 82 -0.14 -9.57 5.20
N ASP A 83 -0.43 -10.87 5.13
CA ASP A 83 0.57 -11.93 5.19
C ASP A 83 1.55 -11.82 4.00
N ALA A 84 1.05 -11.56 2.79
CA ALA A 84 1.90 -11.32 1.63
C ALA A 84 2.78 -10.07 1.77
N VAL A 85 2.25 -8.96 2.30
CA VAL A 85 3.05 -7.75 2.57
C VAL A 85 4.12 -8.04 3.62
N ASN A 86 3.79 -8.73 4.71
CA ASN A 86 4.74 -9.14 5.74
C ASN A 86 5.89 -9.98 5.14
N ASP A 87 5.56 -10.99 4.33
CA ASP A 87 6.56 -11.89 3.75
C ASP A 87 7.48 -11.15 2.76
N ARG A 88 6.90 -10.26 1.94
CA ARG A 88 7.65 -9.42 1.01
C ARG A 88 8.62 -8.48 1.73
N LEU A 89 8.16 -7.77 2.76
CA LEU A 89 9.02 -6.88 3.52
C LEU A 89 10.07 -7.63 4.34
N LYS A 90 9.76 -8.81 4.89
CA LYS A 90 10.76 -9.68 5.52
C LYS A 90 11.83 -10.14 4.53
N MET A 91 11.46 -10.42 3.27
CA MET A 91 12.44 -10.77 2.23
C MET A 91 13.33 -9.58 1.88
N ALA A 92 12.74 -8.38 1.74
CA ALA A 92 13.50 -7.15 1.51
C ALA A 92 14.43 -6.82 2.69
N ASP A 93 13.98 -7.03 3.93
CA ASP A 93 14.76 -6.80 5.15
C ASP A 93 16.03 -7.68 5.23
N LYS A 94 16.04 -8.86 4.57
CA LYS A 94 17.25 -9.69 4.47
C LYS A 94 18.38 -9.03 3.68
N ILE A 95 18.05 -8.08 2.79
CA ILE A 95 19.05 -7.27 2.09
C ILE A 95 19.68 -6.25 3.05
N GLY A 96 18.92 -5.81 4.05
CA GLY A 96 19.43 -5.01 5.16
C GLY A 96 19.44 -3.50 4.93
N THR A 97 18.93 -3.00 3.80
CA THR A 97 18.96 -1.56 3.46
C THR A 97 17.57 -0.94 3.40
N LYS A 98 17.49 0.38 3.63
CA LYS A 98 16.24 1.14 3.52
C LYS A 98 15.71 1.12 2.10
N GLU A 99 16.62 1.22 1.13
CA GLU A 99 16.32 1.25 -0.30
C GLU A 99 15.65 -0.05 -0.75
N ALA A 100 15.99 -1.20 -0.15
CA ALA A 100 15.33 -2.47 -0.44
C ALA A 100 13.87 -2.48 0.03
N ILE A 101 13.60 -1.91 1.21
CA ILE A 101 12.23 -1.79 1.74
C ILE A 101 11.41 -0.83 0.89
N GLU A 102 11.96 0.35 0.56
CA GLU A 102 11.29 1.34 -0.29
C GLU A 102 11.04 0.81 -1.71
N ALA A 103 11.99 0.09 -2.29
CA ALA A 103 11.83 -0.55 -3.59
C ALA A 103 10.68 -1.58 -3.58
N GLU A 104 10.55 -2.36 -2.50
CA GLU A 104 9.50 -3.36 -2.39
C GLU A 104 8.12 -2.73 -2.14
N LEU A 105 8.04 -1.67 -1.32
CA LEU A 105 6.81 -0.88 -1.17
C LEU A 105 6.39 -0.25 -2.50
N LYS A 106 7.33 0.34 -3.24
CA LYS A 106 7.07 0.89 -4.58
C LYS A 106 6.60 -0.20 -5.56
N ASN A 107 7.16 -1.39 -5.49
CA ASN A 107 6.73 -2.53 -6.30
C ASN A 107 5.29 -2.95 -5.95
N ILE A 108 4.95 -3.02 -4.66
CA ILE A 108 3.56 -3.29 -4.23
C ILE A 108 2.62 -2.18 -4.72
N ALA A 109 2.98 -0.91 -4.55
CA ALA A 109 2.19 0.23 -5.04
C ALA A 109 1.91 0.12 -6.53
N ASN A 110 2.93 -0.22 -7.33
CA ASN A 110 2.82 -0.42 -8.78
C ASN A 110 1.89 -1.58 -9.13
N ILE A 111 1.99 -2.72 -8.42
CA ILE A 111 1.08 -3.85 -8.64
C ILE A 111 -0.36 -3.42 -8.39
N LEU A 112 -0.62 -2.70 -7.29
CA LEU A 112 -1.96 -2.26 -6.94
C LEU A 112 -2.53 -1.23 -7.93
N SER A 113 -1.72 -0.27 -8.37
CA SER A 113 -2.15 0.81 -9.28
C SER A 113 -2.27 0.37 -10.75
N ASN A 114 -1.65 -0.75 -11.14
CA ASN A 114 -1.76 -1.31 -12.49
C ASN A 114 -2.65 -2.55 -12.58
N ALA A 115 -3.15 -3.06 -11.45
CA ALA A 115 -4.03 -4.22 -11.43
C ALA A 115 -5.36 -3.96 -12.16
N ASP A 116 -5.97 -5.05 -12.65
CA ASP A 116 -7.36 -5.03 -13.09
C ASP A 116 -8.27 -4.52 -11.96
N ARG A 117 -9.29 -3.73 -12.32
CA ARG A 117 -10.20 -3.13 -11.35
C ARG A 117 -10.86 -4.16 -10.42
N ASN A 118 -11.11 -5.36 -10.95
CA ASN A 118 -11.77 -6.48 -10.29
C ASN A 118 -10.78 -7.53 -9.77
N ALA A 119 -9.48 -7.22 -9.75
CA ALA A 119 -8.48 -8.11 -9.18
C ALA A 119 -8.80 -8.46 -7.71
N ASN A 120 -8.32 -9.61 -7.27
CA ASN A 120 -8.65 -10.14 -5.96
C ASN A 120 -7.59 -9.77 -4.92
N TRP A 121 -7.99 -8.97 -3.92
CA TRP A 121 -7.12 -8.56 -2.81
C TRP A 121 -6.42 -9.73 -2.09
N LYS A 122 -7.02 -10.94 -2.06
CA LYS A 122 -6.42 -12.11 -1.40
C LYS A 122 -5.30 -12.76 -2.21
N THR A 123 -5.18 -12.44 -3.49
CA THR A 123 -4.22 -13.09 -4.40
C THR A 123 -3.35 -12.10 -5.16
N ILE A 124 -3.66 -10.79 -5.12
CA ILE A 124 -2.98 -9.77 -5.93
C ILE A 124 -1.46 -9.68 -5.71
N LEU A 125 -0.97 -10.04 -4.51
CA LEU A 125 0.46 -10.05 -4.20
C LEU A 125 1.07 -11.46 -4.18
N LYS A 126 0.31 -12.51 -4.52
CA LYS A 126 0.88 -13.85 -4.66
C LYS A 126 1.74 -13.87 -5.91
N LYS A 127 2.97 -14.35 -5.78
CA LYS A 127 3.80 -14.65 -6.96
C LYS A 127 3.11 -15.76 -7.75
N THR A 128 2.83 -15.52 -9.02
CA THR A 128 2.50 -16.55 -10.02
C THR A 128 3.72 -17.42 -10.29
#